data_AF-X1RNV5-F1
#
_entry.id   AF-X1RNV5-F1
#
_cell.length_a   1.000
_cell.length_b   1.000
_cell.length_c   1.000
_cell.angle_alpha   90.00
_cell.angle_beta   90.00
_cell.angle_gamma   90.00
#
_symmetry.space_group_name_H-M   'P 1'
#
loop_
_entity.id
_entity.type
_entity.pdbx_description
1 polymer ?
#
loop_
_entity_poly.entity_id
_entity_poly.type
_entity_poly.pdbx_seq_one_letter_code
_entity_poly.pdbx_strand_id
1 'polypeptide(L)'
;DVIEKESGGNKGTKQALVGWLSELNHLTLFGSQENPILKKVINQGEITIFNLQNEISIRKKQIIVDYICSRLFYLRRMNEVPPFLLIIEEAHQFCPEAAHSKALSKYIIETIAREGRKFMACLCLISQRPKKMIVLNKQSQKIRTEILEDLN
;
A
#
# COMPACT_ATOMS: atom_id res chain seq x y z
N ASP A 1 -7.37 -28.27 -3.84
CA ASP A 1 -7.97 -29.48 -3.21
C ASP A 1 -9.47 -29.42 -2.99
N VAL A 2 -10.06 -28.35 -2.44
CA VAL A 2 -11.54 -28.30 -2.23
C VAL A 2 -12.32 -28.04 -3.52
N ILE A 3 -11.84 -27.15 -4.40
CA ILE A 3 -12.52 -26.77 -5.66
C ILE A 3 -12.54 -27.90 -6.70
N GLU A 4 -11.49 -28.73 -6.72
CA GLU A 4 -11.41 -29.89 -7.63
C GLU A 4 -12.34 -31.04 -7.19
N LYS A 5 -12.66 -31.12 -5.90
CA LYS A 5 -13.51 -32.17 -5.32
C LYS A 5 -15.01 -31.88 -5.41
N GLU A 6 -15.42 -30.65 -5.70
CA GLU A 6 -16.84 -30.31 -5.90
C GLU A 6 -17.37 -30.85 -7.23
N SER A 7 -18.45 -31.62 -7.20
CA SER A 7 -18.99 -32.32 -8.38
C SER A 7 -19.93 -31.47 -9.25
N GLY A 8 -20.43 -30.33 -8.75
CA GLY A 8 -21.56 -29.59 -9.36
C GLY A 8 -21.25 -28.34 -10.18
N GLY A 9 -20.00 -27.88 -10.26
CA GLY A 9 -19.64 -26.60 -10.91
C GLY A 9 -19.16 -26.70 -12.37
N ASN A 10 -19.41 -25.65 -13.16
CA ASN A 10 -18.92 -25.49 -14.55
C ASN A 10 -17.38 -25.63 -14.61
N LYS A 11 -16.91 -26.55 -15.47
CA LYS A 11 -15.49 -26.88 -15.65
C LYS A 11 -14.62 -25.67 -15.99
N GLY A 12 -15.10 -24.74 -16.81
CA GLY A 12 -14.37 -23.53 -17.18
C GLY A 12 -14.17 -22.58 -16.00
N THR A 13 -15.20 -22.41 -15.17
CA THR A 13 -15.12 -21.58 -13.96
C THR A 13 -14.14 -22.17 -12.94
N LYS A 14 -14.16 -23.50 -12.75
CA LYS A 14 -13.22 -24.18 -11.86
C LYS A 14 -11.78 -23.98 -12.30
N GLN A 15 -11.49 -24.15 -13.58
CA GLN A 15 -10.14 -23.95 -14.12
C GLN A 15 -9.66 -22.50 -13.93
N ALA A 16 -10.53 -21.51 -14.16
CA ALA A 16 -10.20 -20.11 -13.93
C ALA A 16 -9.88 -19.83 -12.45
N LEU A 17 -10.70 -20.32 -11.51
CA LEU A 17 -10.48 -20.16 -10.07
C LEU A 17 -9.19 -20.82 -9.60
N VAL A 18 -8.90 -22.03 -10.07
CA VAL A 18 -7.64 -22.74 -9.75
C VAL A 18 -6.45 -21.94 -10.28
N GLY A 19 -6.53 -21.40 -11.49
CA GLY A 19 -5.50 -20.53 -12.06
C GLY A 19 -5.24 -19.29 -11.20
N TRP A 20 -6.28 -18.59 -10.77
CA TRP A 20 -6.14 -17.41 -9.92
C TRP A 20 -5.58 -17.74 -8.54
N LEU A 21 -6.04 -18.83 -7.91
CA LEU A 21 -5.51 -19.26 -6.61
C LEU A 21 -4.04 -19.67 -6.71
N SER A 22 -3.64 -20.32 -7.81
CA SER A 22 -2.23 -20.63 -8.05
C SER A 22 -1.41 -19.35 -8.19
N GLU A 23 -1.89 -18.37 -8.96
CA GLU A 23 -1.22 -17.06 -9.10
C GLU A 23 -1.05 -16.39 -7.73
N LEU A 24 -2.10 -16.35 -6.91
CA LEU A 24 -2.06 -15.78 -5.55
C LEU A 24 -1.08 -16.54 -4.64
N ASN A 25 -1.03 -17.88 -4.73
CA ASN A 25 -0.11 -18.69 -3.95
C ASN A 25 1.36 -18.40 -4.33
N HIS A 26 1.66 -18.20 -5.61
CA HIS A 26 2.99 -17.81 -6.09
C HIS A 26 3.41 -16.40 -5.63
N LEU A 27 2.48 -15.56 -5.15
CA LEU A 27 2.84 -14.28 -4.60
C LEU A 27 3.60 -14.41 -3.27
N THR A 28 3.43 -15.52 -2.54
CA THR A 28 4.04 -15.78 -1.22
C THR A 28 3.76 -14.68 -0.20
N LEU A 29 2.64 -13.96 -0.35
CA LEU A 29 2.21 -12.87 0.53
C LEU A 29 1.14 -13.30 1.54
N PHE A 30 0.41 -14.38 1.23
CA PHE A 30 -0.75 -14.80 2.02
C PHE A 30 -0.37 -15.96 2.92
N GLY A 31 -0.69 -15.83 4.20
CA GLY A 31 -0.54 -16.86 5.22
C GLY A 31 -1.82 -17.00 6.04
N SER A 32 -1.83 -17.98 6.95
CA SER A 32 -2.95 -18.19 7.88
C SER A 32 -3.13 -17.07 8.90
N GLN A 33 -2.09 -16.26 9.12
CA GLN A 33 -2.09 -15.18 10.09
C GLN A 33 -1.31 -13.97 9.55
N GLU A 34 -1.65 -12.80 10.07
CA GLU A 34 -0.95 -11.54 9.82
C GLU A 34 0.49 -11.63 10.38
N ASN A 35 1.48 -11.40 9.53
CA ASN A 35 2.90 -11.42 9.92
C ASN A 35 3.69 -10.35 9.14
N PRO A 36 4.27 -9.35 9.82
CA PRO A 36 4.17 -9.08 11.26
C PRO A 36 2.76 -8.60 11.65
N ILE A 37 2.38 -8.81 12.92
CA ILE A 37 1.12 -8.28 13.46
C ILE A 37 1.24 -6.76 13.58
N LEU A 38 0.59 -6.01 12.68
CA LEU A 38 0.78 -4.56 12.57
C LEU A 38 0.47 -3.81 13.88
N LYS A 39 -0.54 -4.25 14.62
CA LYS A 39 -0.88 -3.68 15.93
C LYS A 39 0.27 -3.75 16.96
N LYS A 40 1.16 -4.74 16.85
CA LYS A 40 2.25 -4.96 17.81
C LYS A 40 3.55 -4.24 17.42
N VAL A 41 3.67 -3.80 16.17
CA VAL A 41 4.90 -3.19 15.65
C VAL A 41 4.80 -1.67 15.51
N ILE A 42 3.64 -1.07 15.76
CA ILE A 42 3.44 0.38 15.73
C ILE A 42 3.29 0.88 17.15
N ASN A 43 4.35 1.51 17.67
CA ASN A 43 4.41 2.05 19.02
C ASN A 43 4.67 3.56 18.99
N GLN A 44 4.28 4.24 20.07
CA GLN A 44 4.51 5.67 20.21
C GLN A 44 6.00 5.96 20.46
N GLY A 45 6.55 6.95 19.75
CA GLY A 45 7.95 7.37 19.90
C GLY A 45 8.96 6.50 19.15
N GLU A 46 8.49 5.48 18.42
CA GLU A 46 9.33 4.60 17.62
C GLU A 46 9.15 4.85 16.12
N ILE A 47 10.15 4.45 15.34
CA ILE A 47 10.09 4.44 13.88
C ILE A 47 10.06 2.98 13.42
N THR A 48 9.00 2.61 12.72
CA THR A 48 8.86 1.28 12.12
C THR A 48 9.14 1.36 10.63
N ILE A 49 10.13 0.60 10.16
CA ILE A 49 10.56 0.61 8.75
C ILE A 49 10.11 -0.69 8.07
N PHE A 50 9.25 -0.58 7.07
CA PHE A 50 8.89 -1.69 6.17
C PHE A 50 9.84 -1.70 4.97
N ASN A 51 10.85 -2.57 5.00
CA ASN A 51 11.82 -2.66 3.91
C ASN A 51 11.30 -3.53 2.76
N LEU A 52 11.05 -2.90 1.61
CA LEU A 52 10.60 -3.56 0.37
C LEU A 52 11.68 -3.61 -0.72
N GLN A 53 12.95 -3.36 -0.38
CA GLN A 53 14.05 -3.28 -1.34
C GLN A 53 14.27 -4.60 -2.10
N ASN A 54 14.16 -5.73 -1.40
CA ASN A 54 14.43 -7.06 -1.97
C ASN A 54 13.30 -7.61 -2.86
N GLU A 55 12.13 -6.96 -2.86
CA GLU A 55 11.04 -7.35 -3.77
C GLU A 55 11.26 -6.69 -5.13
N ILE A 56 11.18 -7.46 -6.21
CA ILE A 56 11.41 -6.95 -7.58
C ILE A 56 10.07 -6.66 -8.26
N SER A 57 9.02 -7.40 -7.89
CA SER A 57 7.69 -7.23 -8.46
C SER A 57 7.00 -5.99 -7.92
N ILE A 58 6.82 -4.99 -8.78
CA ILE A 58 6.03 -3.79 -8.47
C ILE A 58 4.61 -4.15 -8.03
N ARG A 59 4.00 -5.17 -8.65
CA ARG A 59 2.66 -5.64 -8.29
C ARG A 59 2.63 -6.17 -6.86
N LYS A 60 3.63 -6.97 -6.46
CA LYS A 60 3.74 -7.46 -5.07
C LYS A 60 3.93 -6.30 -4.09
N LYS A 61 4.81 -5.34 -4.38
CA LYS A 61 4.98 -4.15 -3.54
C LYS A 61 3.68 -3.37 -3.39
N GLN A 62 2.93 -3.16 -4.48
CA GLN A 62 1.64 -2.48 -4.42
C GLN A 62 0.62 -3.21 -3.56
N ILE A 63 0.57 -4.55 -3.59
CA ILE A 63 -0.29 -5.36 -2.71
C ILE A 63 0.13 -5.17 -1.24
N ILE A 64 1.43 -5.24 -0.94
CA ILE A 64 1.94 -5.08 0.42
C ILE A 64 1.61 -3.67 0.96
N VAL A 65 1.89 -2.64 0.16
CA VAL A 65 1.61 -1.25 0.55
C VAL A 65 0.11 -1.03 0.74
N ASP A 66 -0.73 -1.56 -0.17
CA ASP A 66 -2.18 -1.48 -0.03
C ASP A 66 -2.67 -2.10 1.28
N TYR A 67 -2.19 -3.31 1.59
CA TYR A 67 -2.52 -4.02 2.82
C TYR A 67 -2.09 -3.23 4.07
N ILE A 68 -0.83 -2.82 4.14
CA ILE A 68 -0.29 -2.07 5.29
C ILE A 68 -1.07 -0.77 5.49
N CYS A 69 -1.28 0.02 4.42
CA CYS A 69 -2.03 1.27 4.51
C CYS A 69 -3.46 1.03 4.99
N SER A 70 -4.15 0.05 4.41
CA SER A 70 -5.56 -0.26 4.73
C SER A 70 -5.70 -0.71 6.17
N ARG A 71 -4.81 -1.60 6.60
CA ARG A 71 -4.80 -2.20 7.93
C ARG A 71 -4.43 -1.19 9.00
N LEU A 72 -3.39 -0.37 8.79
CA LEU A 72 -3.01 0.70 9.71
C LEU A 72 -4.11 1.75 9.85
N PHE A 73 -4.71 2.18 8.73
CA PHE A 73 -5.79 3.16 8.77
C PHE A 73 -7.03 2.61 9.49
N TYR A 74 -7.37 1.33 9.27
CA TYR A 74 -8.41 0.64 10.04
C TYR A 74 -8.09 0.63 11.54
N LEU A 75 -6.92 0.12 11.94
CA LEU A 75 -6.52 0.04 13.35
C LEU A 75 -6.52 1.42 14.01
N ARG A 76 -6.10 2.46 13.29
CA ARG A 76 -6.11 3.82 13.81
C ARG A 76 -7.52 4.34 14.03
N ARG A 77 -8.46 4.08 13.11
CA ARG A 77 -9.89 4.43 13.29
C ARG A 77 -10.53 3.71 14.48
N MET A 78 -10.05 2.52 14.81
CA MET A 78 -10.46 1.76 16.00
C MET A 78 -9.72 2.18 17.28
N ASN A 79 -8.82 3.18 17.22
CA ASN A 79 -7.92 3.56 18.31
C ASN A 79 -7.05 2.41 18.84
N GLU A 80 -6.72 1.43 17.99
CA GLU A 80 -5.89 0.27 18.36
C GLU A 80 -4.39 0.48 18.13
N VAL A 81 -4.01 1.52 17.38
CA VAL A 81 -2.63 1.98 17.20
C VAL A 81 -2.55 3.48 17.50
N PRO A 82 -1.40 3.98 17.96
CA PRO A 82 -1.23 5.41 18.22
C PRO A 82 -1.34 6.25 16.94
N PRO A 83 -1.56 7.58 17.07
CA PRO A 83 -1.35 8.53 15.98
C PRO A 83 0.00 8.29 15.29
N PHE A 84 0.02 8.39 13.96
CA PHE A 84 1.23 8.11 13.19
C PHE A 84 1.39 9.04 11.99
N LEU A 85 2.63 9.16 11.53
CA LEU A 85 2.98 9.69 10.22
C LEU A 85 3.42 8.52 9.33
N LEU A 86 2.65 8.23 8.28
CA LEU A 86 3.01 7.25 7.27
C LEU A 86 3.82 7.93 6.17
N ILE A 87 5.05 7.46 5.96
CA ILE A 87 5.95 7.96 4.91
C ILE A 87 6.05 6.90 3.81
N ILE A 88 5.78 7.29 2.57
CA ILE A 88 5.92 6.41 1.40
C ILE A 88 7.00 6.99 0.47
N GLU A 89 8.15 6.32 0.46
CA GLU A 89 9.22 6.54 -0.51
C GLU A 89 8.82 6.06 -1.92
N GLU A 90 9.42 6.64 -2.96
CA GLU A 90 9.12 6.33 -4.36
C GLU A 90 7.62 6.34 -4.70
N ALA A 91 6.85 7.26 -4.09
CA ALA A 91 5.38 7.23 -4.09
C ALA A 91 4.73 7.20 -5.49
N HIS A 92 5.43 7.63 -6.55
CA HIS A 92 4.95 7.50 -7.93
C HIS A 92 4.76 6.04 -8.38
N GLN A 93 5.42 5.08 -7.74
CA GLN A 93 5.23 3.64 -7.96
C GLN A 93 3.91 3.11 -7.37
N PHE A 94 3.36 3.79 -6.36
CA PHE A 94 2.23 3.33 -5.55
C PHE A 94 0.96 4.18 -5.74
N CYS A 95 1.11 5.44 -6.14
CA CYS A 95 0.03 6.38 -6.40
C CYS A 95 0.34 7.25 -7.63
N PRO A 96 0.39 6.65 -8.84
CA PRO A 96 0.69 7.37 -10.07
C PRO A 96 -0.47 8.28 -10.50
N GLU A 97 -0.14 9.39 -11.15
CA GLU A 97 -1.10 10.43 -11.57
C GLU A 97 -2.03 9.99 -12.71
N ALA A 98 -1.53 9.21 -13.67
CA ALA A 98 -2.30 8.84 -14.86
C ALA A 98 -3.56 8.02 -14.50
N ALA A 99 -4.72 8.46 -15.00
CA ALA A 99 -6.02 7.79 -14.79
C ALA A 99 -6.02 6.31 -15.25
N HIS A 100 -5.16 5.95 -16.21
CA HIS A 100 -5.03 4.60 -16.73
C HIS A 100 -4.05 3.70 -15.93
N SER A 101 -3.17 4.27 -15.10
CA SER A 101 -2.29 3.48 -14.23
C SER A 101 -2.99 3.18 -12.91
N LYS A 102 -3.64 2.01 -12.85
CA LYS A 102 -4.34 1.51 -11.66
C LYS A 102 -3.35 0.79 -10.74
N ALA A 103 -2.47 1.53 -10.06
CA ALA A 103 -1.71 0.96 -8.95
C ALA A 103 -2.69 0.49 -7.87
N LEU A 104 -2.53 -0.74 -7.38
CA LEU A 104 -3.48 -1.33 -6.42
C LEU A 104 -3.61 -0.48 -5.14
N SER A 105 -2.49 0.02 -4.64
CA SER A 105 -2.39 0.87 -3.44
C SER A 105 -2.93 2.29 -3.58
N LYS A 106 -3.23 2.76 -4.80
CA LYS A 106 -3.59 4.17 -5.06
C LYS A 106 -4.81 4.60 -4.26
N TYR A 107 -5.86 3.78 -4.26
CA TYR A 107 -7.14 4.10 -3.64
C TYR A 107 -7.00 4.35 -2.13
N ILE A 108 -6.30 3.47 -1.41
CA ILE A 108 -6.13 3.62 0.03
C ILE A 108 -5.23 4.82 0.36
N ILE A 109 -4.17 5.06 -0.41
CA ILE A 109 -3.29 6.23 -0.24
C ILE A 109 -4.10 7.53 -0.39
N GLU A 110 -4.92 7.65 -1.43
CA GLU A 110 -5.82 8.80 -1.63
C GLU A 110 -6.87 8.94 -0.53
N THR A 111 -7.29 7.82 0.07
CA THR A 111 -8.26 7.81 1.18
C THR A 111 -7.61 8.35 2.46
N ILE A 112 -6.40 7.87 2.80
CA ILE A 112 -5.63 8.39 3.94
C ILE A 112 -5.33 9.88 3.74
N ALA A 113 -4.96 10.30 2.52
CA ALA A 113 -4.72 11.72 2.23
C ALA A 113 -5.94 12.61 2.48
N ARG A 114 -7.15 12.13 2.15
CA ARG A 114 -8.40 12.90 2.30
C ARG A 114 -8.94 12.89 3.73
N GLU A 115 -8.81 11.76 4.42
CA GLU A 115 -9.49 11.50 5.70
C GLU A 115 -8.56 11.38 6.90
N GLY A 116 -7.27 11.10 6.69
CA GLY A 116 -6.28 10.78 7.72
C GLY A 116 -6.19 11.80 8.84
N ARG A 117 -6.31 13.09 8.51
CA ARG A 117 -6.32 14.19 9.50
C ARG A 117 -7.39 14.03 10.58
N LYS A 118 -8.56 13.47 10.24
CA LYS A 118 -9.68 13.26 11.18
C LYS A 118 -9.32 12.24 12.25
N PHE A 119 -8.37 11.36 11.94
CA PHE A 119 -7.98 10.23 12.78
C PHE A 119 -6.51 10.34 13.20
N MET A 120 -5.83 11.47 13.00
CA MET A 120 -4.39 11.62 13.26
C MET A 120 -3.53 10.52 12.60
N ALA A 121 -3.91 10.12 11.38
CA ALA A 121 -3.17 9.23 10.49
C ALA A 121 -2.61 10.07 9.34
N CYS A 122 -1.48 10.74 9.58
CA CYS A 122 -0.90 11.64 8.59
C CYS A 122 -0.16 10.87 7.51
N LEU A 123 -0.07 11.45 6.32
CA LEU A 123 0.60 10.86 5.16
C LEU A 123 1.65 11.85 4.62
N CYS A 124 2.85 11.34 4.36
CA CYS A 124 3.91 12.00 3.62
C CYS A 124 4.29 11.15 2.42
N LEU A 125 4.27 11.75 1.22
CA LEU A 125 4.64 11.08 -0.01
C LEU A 125 5.95 11.69 -0.51
N ILE A 126 6.97 10.85 -0.68
CA ILE A 126 8.30 11.25 -1.16
C ILE A 126 8.51 10.63 -2.54
N SER A 127 8.98 11.45 -3.49
CA SER A 127 9.28 10.99 -4.84
C SER A 127 10.20 11.97 -5.56
N GLN A 128 11.23 11.41 -6.17
CA GLN A 128 12.15 12.07 -7.10
C GLN A 128 11.52 12.41 -8.46
N ARG A 129 10.28 11.96 -8.74
CA ARG A 129 9.55 12.28 -9.99
C ARG A 129 8.32 13.14 -9.73
N PRO A 130 8.49 14.45 -9.43
CA PRO A 130 7.40 15.33 -9.00
C PRO A 130 6.33 15.56 -10.09
N LYS A 131 6.65 15.36 -11.37
CA LYS A 131 5.72 15.53 -12.52
C LYS A 131 4.79 14.32 -12.78
N LYS A 132 4.86 13.26 -11.96
CA LYS A 132 4.08 12.01 -12.13
C LYS A 132 3.25 11.62 -10.90
N MET A 133 3.10 12.53 -9.93
CA MET A 133 2.36 12.30 -8.70
C MET A 133 1.22 13.29 -8.57
N ILE A 134 0.06 12.80 -8.13
CA ILE A 134 -1.11 13.60 -7.79
C ILE A 134 -0.72 14.72 -6.81
N VAL A 135 -1.01 15.96 -7.22
CA VAL A 135 -1.15 17.08 -6.30
C VAL A 135 -2.38 16.82 -5.45
N LEU A 136 -2.19 16.33 -4.22
CA LEU A 136 -3.24 16.23 -3.21
C LEU A 136 -3.64 17.64 -2.74
N ASN A 137 -4.43 18.34 -3.55
CA ASN A 137 -5.09 19.56 -3.17
C ASN A 137 -6.20 19.23 -2.16
N LYS A 138 -5.86 19.29 -0.87
CA LYS A 138 -6.71 19.97 0.12
C LYS A 138 -6.02 20.29 1.45
N GLN A 139 -4.87 19.68 1.81
CA GLN A 139 -4.07 20.08 2.99
C GLN A 139 -2.56 19.70 2.89
N SER A 140 -2.03 19.50 1.69
CA SER A 140 -0.62 19.10 1.53
C SER A 140 0.27 20.34 1.49
N GLN A 141 1.12 20.55 2.50
CA GLN A 141 2.26 21.46 2.33
C GLN A 141 3.20 20.81 1.31
N LYS A 142 3.25 21.36 0.10
CA LYS A 142 4.17 20.91 -0.96
C LYS A 142 5.55 21.46 -0.64
N ILE A 143 6.35 20.71 0.12
CA ILE A 143 7.78 20.99 0.25
C ILE A 143 8.45 20.48 -1.01
N ARG A 144 8.82 21.40 -1.90
CA ARG A 144 9.56 21.09 -3.13
C ARG A 144 11.04 21.25 -2.82
N THR A 145 11.75 20.15 -2.64
CA THR A 145 13.22 20.18 -2.56
C THR A 145 13.75 20.29 -3.98
N GLU A 146 13.97 21.51 -4.47
CA GLU A 146 14.84 21.73 -5.61
C GLU A 146 16.28 21.53 -5.11
N ILE A 147 16.86 20.37 -5.40
CA ILE A 147 18.32 20.23 -5.33
C ILE A 147 18.84 21.09 -6.48
N LEU A 148 19.37 22.26 -6.13
CA LEU A 148 20.18 23.08 -7.03
C LEU A 148 21.39 22.24 -7.44
N GLU A 149 21.37 21.72 -8.66
CA GLU A 149 22.60 21.37 -9.40
C GLU A 149 23.26 22.66 -9.93
N ASP A 150 23.35 23.68 -9.09
CA ASP A 150 24.27 24.81 -9.30
C ASP A 150 25.41 24.60 -8.31
N LEU A 151 26.39 23.78 -8.69
CA LEU A 151 27.80 23.90 -8.31
C LEU A 151 28.64 22.85 -9.08
N ASN A 152 29.35 23.36 -10.09
CA ASN A 152 30.39 22.79 -10.97
C ASN A 152 29.95 22.07 -12.25
#